data_AF-A0A0D6E0B9-F1
#
_entry.id   AF-A0A0D6E0B9-F1
#
_cell.length_a   1.000
_cell.length_b   1.000
_cell.length_c   1.000
_cell.angle_alpha   90.00
_cell.angle_beta   90.00
_cell.angle_gamma   90.00
#
_symmetry.space_group_name_H-M   'P 1'
#
loop_
_entity.id
_entity.type
_entity.pdbx_description
1 polymer ?
#
loop_
_entity_poly.entity_id
_entity_poly.type
_entity_poly.pdbx_seq_one_letter_code
_entity_poly.pdbx_strand_id
1 'polypeptide(L)'
;MKDNDLKSISHQIEKLKIQKNILKYDSEKNINRKKRTKALIEKGALLDKYFDIDNLTTQETEEFLKVFSEYIKANKPNKYKKKKINLLFFSFLNEIKTS
;
A
#
# COMPACT_ATOMS: atom_id res chain seq x y z
N MET A 1 -37.18 -25.31 27.26
CA MET A 1 -37.46 -24.07 26.49
C MET A 1 -36.27 -23.11 26.55
N LYS A 2 -35.82 -22.67 27.73
CA LYS A 2 -34.70 -21.71 27.88
C LYS A 2 -33.38 -22.08 27.19
N ASP A 3 -33.01 -23.36 27.13
CA ASP A 3 -31.72 -23.79 26.52
C ASP A 3 -31.70 -23.72 24.99
N ASN A 4 -32.86 -23.92 24.33
CA ASN A 4 -32.97 -23.76 22.89
C ASN A 4 -32.91 -22.28 22.48
N ASP A 5 -33.48 -21.40 23.31
CA ASP A 5 -33.40 -19.95 23.10
C ASP A 5 -31.97 -19.44 23.27
N LEU A 6 -31.26 -19.93 24.30
CA LEU A 6 -29.83 -19.63 24.51
C LEU A 6 -28.96 -20.08 23.32
N LYS A 7 -29.23 -21.27 22.78
CA LYS A 7 -28.52 -21.81 21.61
C LYS A 7 -28.81 -21.02 20.33
N SER A 8 -30.06 -20.56 20.15
CA SER A 8 -30.44 -19.69 19.03
C SER A 8 -29.73 -18.33 19.12
N ILE A 9 -29.71 -17.73 20.31
CA ILE A 9 -29.04 -16.45 20.57
C ILE A 9 -27.53 -16.57 20.33
N SER A 10 -26.88 -17.64 20.79
CA SER A 10 -25.44 -17.82 20.57
C SER A 10 -25.09 -17.94 19.07
N HIS A 11 -25.91 -18.67 18.31
CA HIS A 11 -25.75 -18.80 16.87
C HIS A 11 -25.95 -17.47 16.13
N GLN A 12 -26.92 -16.66 16.56
CA GLN A 12 -27.12 -15.30 16.02
C GLN A 12 -25.91 -14.40 16.31
N ILE A 13 -25.35 -14.46 17.53
CA ILE A 13 -24.14 -13.70 17.90
C ILE A 13 -22.96 -14.09 17.00
N GLU A 14 -22.77 -15.38 16.74
CA GLU A 14 -21.71 -15.87 15.85
C GLU A 14 -21.88 -15.35 14.42
N LYS A 15 -23.10 -15.45 13.87
CA LYS A 15 -23.42 -14.92 12.54
C LYS A 15 -23.16 -13.42 12.44
N LEU A 16 -23.55 -12.64 13.45
CA LEU A 16 -23.32 -11.19 13.50
C LEU A 16 -21.82 -10.85 13.59
N LYS A 17 -21.02 -11.63 14.32
CA LYS A 17 -19.56 -11.45 14.37
C LYS A 17 -18.92 -11.65 13.00
N ILE A 18 -19.33 -12.70 12.28
CA ILE A 18 -18.84 -12.98 10.92
C ILE A 18 -19.21 -11.83 9.97
N GLN A 19 -20.47 -11.40 9.98
CA GLN A 19 -20.94 -10.29 9.14
C GLN A 19 -20.18 -9.00 9.44
N LYS A 20 -19.96 -8.67 10.72
CA LYS A 20 -19.17 -7.50 11.13
C LYS A 20 -17.75 -7.55 10.56
N ASN A 21 -17.10 -8.70 10.61
CA ASN A 21 -15.74 -8.86 10.11
C ASN A 21 -15.66 -8.71 8.60
N ILE A 22 -16.63 -9.26 7.86
CA ILE A 22 -16.74 -9.10 6.39
C ILE A 22 -16.92 -7.62 6.04
N LEU A 23 -17.90 -6.95 6.66
CA LEU A 23 -18.18 -5.53 6.42
C LEU A 23 -16.97 -4.64 6.74
N LYS A 24 -16.24 -4.94 7.82
CA LYS A 24 -15.02 -4.23 8.18
C LYS A 24 -13.94 -4.40 7.12
N TYR A 25 -13.69 -5.63 6.68
CA TYR A 25 -12.72 -5.93 5.62
C TYR A 25 -13.07 -5.22 4.31
N ASP A 26 -14.33 -5.26 3.89
CA ASP A 26 -14.79 -4.62 2.66
C ASP A 26 -14.67 -3.09 2.75
N SER A 27 -14.99 -2.51 3.90
CA SER A 27 -14.79 -1.08 4.18
C SER A 27 -13.32 -0.68 4.08
N GLU A 28 -12.43 -1.41 4.74
CA GLU A 28 -10.98 -1.17 4.69
C GLU A 28 -10.43 -1.30 3.26
N LYS A 29 -10.88 -2.31 2.52
CA LYS A 29 -10.54 -2.51 1.11
C LYS A 29 -10.98 -1.32 0.25
N ASN A 30 -12.20 -0.83 0.45
CA ASN A 30 -12.72 0.33 -0.29
C ASN A 30 -11.95 1.61 0.03
N ILE A 31 -11.62 1.85 1.30
CA ILE A 31 -10.77 2.97 1.73
C ILE A 31 -9.40 2.88 1.08
N ASN A 32 -8.77 1.70 1.09
CA ASN A 32 -7.47 1.47 0.48
C ASN A 32 -7.49 1.69 -1.04
N ARG A 33 -8.54 1.24 -1.72
CA ARG A 33 -8.74 1.52 -3.16
C ARG A 33 -8.85 3.01 -3.42
N LYS A 34 -9.70 3.73 -2.68
CA LYS A 34 -9.86 5.18 -2.83
C LYS A 34 -8.56 5.93 -2.60
N LYS A 35 -7.80 5.54 -1.57
CA LYS A 35 -6.48 6.11 -1.27
C LYS A 35 -5.48 5.86 -2.40
N ARG A 36 -5.43 4.64 -2.94
CA ARG A 36 -4.56 4.31 -4.08
C ARG A 36 -4.93 5.10 -5.33
N THR A 37 -6.22 5.17 -5.67
CA THR A 37 -6.70 5.94 -6.83
C THR A 37 -6.36 7.42 -6.67
N LYS A 38 -6.61 8.02 -5.50
CA LYS A 38 -6.23 9.41 -5.21
C LYS A 38 -4.72 9.63 -5.40
N ALA A 39 -3.89 8.75 -4.85
CA ALA A 39 -2.43 8.86 -4.99
C ALA A 39 -1.96 8.70 -6.44
N LEU A 40 -2.62 7.87 -7.26
CA LEU A 40 -2.31 7.73 -8.68
C LEU A 40 -2.67 9.01 -9.45
N ILE A 41 -3.84 9.60 -9.19
CA ILE A 41 -4.27 10.87 -9.80
C ILE A 41 -3.32 12.00 -9.43
N GLU A 42 -3.00 12.14 -8.13
CA GLU A 42 -2.07 13.17 -7.65
C GLU A 42 -0.67 13.01 -8.28
N LYS A 43 -0.17 11.77 -8.38
CA LYS A 43 1.12 11.50 -9.02
C LYS A 43 1.10 11.75 -10.53
N GLY A 44 0.01 11.43 -11.22
CA GLY A 44 -0.19 11.72 -12.63
C GLY A 44 -0.16 13.23 -12.89
N ALA A 45 -0.96 14.01 -12.15
CA ALA A 45 -0.98 15.46 -12.30
C ALA A 45 0.38 16.13 -12.03
N LEU A 46 1.17 15.59 -11.10
CA LEU A 46 2.54 16.08 -10.87
C LEU A 46 3.46 15.73 -12.05
N LEU A 47 3.29 14.56 -12.66
CA LEU A 47 4.05 14.16 -13.83
C LEU A 47 3.77 15.12 -15.00
N ASP A 48 2.49 15.33 -15.31
CA ASP A 48 2.04 16.22 -16.37
C ASP A 48 2.61 17.63 -16.16
N LYS A 49 2.50 18.17 -14.93
CA LYS A 49 2.98 19.51 -14.59
C LYS A 49 4.50 19.68 -14.71
N TYR A 50 5.29 18.73 -14.21
CA TYR A 50 6.75 18.91 -14.12
C TYR A 50 7.49 18.54 -15.40
N PHE A 51 6.89 17.70 -16.25
CA PHE A 51 7.49 17.29 -17.50
C PHE A 51 6.82 17.93 -18.73
N ASP A 52 5.70 18.63 -18.56
CA ASP A 52 4.96 19.29 -19.65
C ASP A 52 4.56 18.28 -20.73
N ILE A 53 3.92 17.19 -20.30
CA ILE A 53 3.57 16.02 -21.13
C ILE A 53 2.08 15.67 -21.11
N ASP A 54 1.22 16.61 -20.74
CA ASP A 54 -0.24 16.39 -20.65
C ASP A 54 -0.88 16.02 -22.01
N ASN A 55 -0.22 16.38 -23.10
CA ASN A 55 -0.57 16.05 -24.47
C ASN A 55 -0.17 14.62 -24.89
N LEU A 56 0.69 13.94 -24.13
CA LEU A 56 1.17 12.60 -24.48
C LEU A 56 0.11 11.53 -24.14
N THR A 57 -0.01 10.54 -25.02
CA THR A 57 -0.76 9.32 -24.72
C THR A 57 -0.06 8.50 -23.63
N THR A 58 -0.77 7.54 -23.05
CA THR A 58 -0.20 6.62 -22.07
C THR A 58 1.04 5.88 -22.61
N GLN A 59 1.02 5.49 -23.89
CA GLN A 59 2.13 4.78 -24.52
C GLN A 59 3.35 5.70 -24.72
N GLU A 60 3.13 6.90 -25.25
CA GLU A 60 4.19 7.90 -25.41
C GLU A 60 4.79 8.32 -24.06
N THR A 61 3.96 8.44 -23.03
CA THR A 61 4.41 8.69 -21.65
C THR A 61 5.31 7.57 -21.15
N GLU A 62 5.00 6.30 -21.43
CA GLU A 62 5.86 5.18 -21.05
C GLU A 62 7.22 5.26 -21.76
N GLU A 63 7.23 5.53 -23.07
CA GLU A 63 8.46 5.69 -23.85
C GLU A 63 9.29 6.88 -23.35
N PHE A 64 8.65 8.02 -23.11
CA PHE A 64 9.27 9.19 -22.48
C PHE A 64 9.90 8.84 -21.13
N LEU A 65 9.16 8.20 -20.24
CA LEU A 65 9.65 7.83 -18.91
C LEU A 65 10.80 6.83 -18.96
N LYS A 66 10.84 5.92 -19.94
CA LYS A 66 11.95 4.97 -20.13
C LYS A 66 13.26 5.71 -20.36
N VAL A 67 13.26 6.76 -21.19
CA VAL A 67 14.45 7.57 -21.49
C VAL A 67 15.06 8.16 -20.20
N PHE A 68 14.23 8.71 -19.32
CA PHE A 68 14.70 9.35 -18.09
C PHE A 68 14.89 8.38 -16.93
N SER A 69 14.37 7.15 -17.02
CA SER A 69 14.35 6.22 -15.89
C SER A 69 15.75 5.91 -15.36
N GLU A 70 16.72 5.68 -16.25
CA GLU A 70 18.10 5.39 -15.87
C GLU A 70 18.78 6.62 -15.25
N TYR A 71 18.61 7.79 -15.87
CA TYR A 71 19.15 9.05 -15.33
C TYR A 71 18.62 9.33 -13.91
N ILE A 72 17.31 9.21 -13.70
CA ILE A 72 16.68 9.46 -12.39
C ILE A 72 17.14 8.42 -11.37
N LYS A 73 17.30 7.14 -11.75
CA LYS A 73 17.81 6.10 -10.85
C LYS A 73 19.24 6.40 -10.41
N ALA A 74 20.12 6.79 -11.35
CA ALA A 74 21.52 7.11 -11.08
C ALA A 74 21.68 8.36 -10.20
N ASN A 75 20.88 9.40 -10.46
CA ASN A 75 20.98 10.70 -9.78
C ASN A 75 20.03 10.84 -8.57
N LYS A 76 19.36 9.75 -8.16
CA LYS A 76 18.40 9.80 -7.06
C LYS A 76 19.06 10.31 -5.76
N PRO A 77 18.59 11.42 -5.17
CA PRO A 77 19.14 11.91 -3.91
C PRO A 77 19.07 10.87 -2.80
N ASN A 78 20.11 10.79 -1.95
CA ASN A 78 20.19 9.79 -0.87
C ASN A 78 18.97 9.81 0.06
N LYS A 79 18.37 10.98 0.30
CA LYS A 79 17.14 11.13 1.12
C LYS A 79 15.92 10.36 0.57
N TYR A 80 15.90 10.06 -0.73
CA TYR A 80 14.84 9.29 -1.40
C TYR A 80 15.25 7.87 -1.77
N LYS A 81 16.49 7.44 -1.45
CA LYS A 81 16.91 6.05 -1.63
C LYS A 81 16.26 5.19 -0.55
N LYS A 82 15.68 4.06 -0.94
CA LYS A 82 15.15 3.08 0.01
C LYS A 82 16.32 2.55 0.84
N LYS A 83 16.29 2.74 2.16
CA LYS A 83 17.30 2.15 3.05
C LYS A 83 17.24 0.63 2.88
N LYS A 84 18.32 0.01 2.39
CA LYS A 84 18.49 -1.43 2.52
C LYS A 84 18.75 -1.69 3.99
N ILE A 85 17.73 -2.16 4.71
CA ILE A 85 17.95 -2.73 6.04
C ILE A 85 18.69 -4.03 5.81
N ASN A 86 19.97 -4.07 6.16
CA ASN A 86 20.74 -5.29 6.12
C ASN A 86 20.39 -6.11 7.37
N LEU A 87 19.49 -7.08 7.23
CA LEU A 87 19.06 -7.93 8.34
C LEU A 87 20.24 -8.66 9.00
N LEU A 88 21.29 -9.00 8.25
CA LEU A 88 22.51 -9.62 8.80
C LEU A 88 23.24 -8.67 9.75
N PHE A 89 23.28 -7.38 9.45
CA PHE A 89 23.90 -6.38 10.32
C PHE A 89 23.11 -6.18 11.62
N PHE A 90 21.77 -6.25 11.56
CA PHE A 90 20.93 -6.21 12.75
C PHE A 90 21.08 -7.46 13.62
N SER A 91 21.20 -8.64 13.00
CA SER A 91 21.50 -9.90 13.69
C SER A 91 22.83 -9.82 14.44
N PHE A 92 23.88 -9.38 13.74
CA PHE A 92 25.22 -9.23 14.30
C PHE A 92 25.29 -8.22 15.46
N LEU A 93 24.62 -7.07 15.33
CA LEU A 93 24.56 -6.08 16.42
C LEU A 93 23.77 -6.59 17.64
N ASN A 94 22.77 -7.45 17.45
CA ASN A 94 22.05 -8.06 18.55
C ASN A 94 22.91 -9.10 19.28
N GLU A 95 23.68 -9.92 18.56
CA GLU A 95 24.62 -10.88 19.16
C GLU A 95 25.67 -10.19 20.03
N ILE A 96 26.27 -9.08 19.55
CA ILE A 96 27.26 -8.32 20.33
C ILE A 96 26.66 -7.67 21.58
N LYS A 97 25.40 -7.25 21.55
CA LYS A 97 24.74 -6.65 22.72
C LYS A 97 24.34 -7.67 23.80
N THR A 98 24.36 -8.95 23.47
CA THR A 98 23.97 -10.04 24.38
C THR A 98 25.16 -10.82 24.97
N SER A 99 26.41 -10.50 24.57
CA SER A 99 27.66 -10.92 25.23
C SER A 99 28.17 -9.84 26.16
#